data_AF-A0A950MHM5-F1
#
_entry.id   AF-A0A950MHM5-F1
#
_cell.length_a   1.000
_cell.length_b   1.000
_cell.length_c   1.000
_cell.angle_alpha   90.00
_cell.angle_beta   90.00
_cell.angle_gamma   90.00
#
_symmetry.space_group_name_H-M   'P 1'
#
loop_
_entity.id
_entity.type
_entity.pdbx_description
1 polymer ?
#
loop_
_entity_poly.entity_id
_entity_poly.type
_entity_poly.pdbx_seq_one_letter_code
_entity_poly.pdbx_strand_id
1 'polypeptide(L)'
;MQVGFRDLAVWSFLMASAHGAGLMVVPVLLAGNTVGAQARMMDHHHISQSAGPLDATLATGVHTIAYLAVTGLLAWVVYRKLGLAILRKTWLNFDLIWASALVATGLATLLI
;
A
#
# COMPACT_ATOMS: atom_id res chain seq x y z
N MET A 1 -18.08 4.49 -21.49
CA MET A 1 -18.56 3.28 -20.80
C MET A 1 -18.90 3.68 -19.37
N GLN A 2 -20.17 3.61 -18.97
CA GLN A 2 -20.58 3.89 -17.59
C GLN A 2 -20.61 2.56 -16.84
N VAL A 3 -19.56 2.28 -16.08
CA VAL A 3 -19.50 1.11 -15.17
C VAL A 3 -20.21 1.50 -13.86
N GLY A 4 -21.06 0.59 -13.35
CA GLY A 4 -21.77 0.83 -12.10
C GLY A 4 -20.84 0.80 -10.88
N PHE A 5 -21.26 1.40 -9.77
CA PHE A 5 -20.49 1.37 -8.52
C PHE A 5 -20.17 -0.07 -8.06
N ARG A 6 -21.11 -1.00 -8.24
CA ARG A 6 -20.91 -2.43 -7.94
C ARG A 6 -19.82 -3.04 -8.80
N ASP A 7 -19.79 -2.74 -10.09
CA ASP A 7 -18.79 -3.27 -11.01
C ASP A 7 -17.41 -2.76 -10.63
N LEU A 8 -17.28 -1.46 -10.33
CA LEU A 8 -16.02 -0.87 -9.86
C LEU A 8 -15.56 -1.50 -8.54
N ALA A 9 -16.46 -1.71 -7.59
CA ALA A 9 -16.14 -2.31 -6.30
C ALA A 9 -15.66 -3.77 -6.46
N VAL A 10 -16.39 -4.59 -7.22
CA VAL A 10 -16.02 -5.99 -7.48
C VAL A 10 -14.70 -6.08 -8.24
N TRP A 11 -14.52 -5.25 -9.27
CA TRP A 11 -13.31 -5.26 -10.08
C TRP A 11 -12.08 -4.78 -9.28
N SER A 12 -12.25 -3.73 -8.47
CA SER A 12 -11.20 -3.24 -7.56
C SER A 12 -10.84 -4.30 -6.52
N PHE A 13 -11.84 -4.95 -5.92
CA PHE A 13 -11.63 -6.03 -4.95
C PHE A 13 -10.86 -7.22 -5.57
N LEU A 14 -11.25 -7.62 -6.78
CA LEU A 14 -10.62 -8.75 -7.48
C LEU A 14 -9.16 -8.43 -7.83
N MET A 15 -8.88 -7.24 -8.37
CA MET A 15 -7.50 -6.82 -8.65
C MET A 15 -6.65 -6.69 -7.38
N ALA A 16 -7.18 -6.07 -6.33
CA ALA A 16 -6.45 -5.91 -5.07
C ALA A 16 -6.11 -7.26 -4.42
N SER A 17 -7.03 -8.22 -4.49
CA SER A 17 -6.83 -9.58 -3.97
C SER A 17 -5.79 -10.35 -4.78
N ALA A 18 -5.84 -10.26 -6.12
CA ALA A 18 -4.86 -10.89 -6.99
C ALA A 18 -3.44 -10.34 -6.77
N HIS A 19 -3.31 -9.06 -6.42
CA HIS A 19 -2.03 -8.44 -6.11
C HIS A 19 -1.55 -8.65 -4.67
N GLY A 20 -2.38 -9.20 -3.78
CA GLY A 20 -2.04 -9.39 -2.36
C GLY A 20 -1.76 -8.08 -1.61
N ALA A 21 -2.30 -6.95 -2.06
CA ALA A 21 -1.91 -5.62 -1.59
C ALA A 21 -2.08 -5.42 -0.07
N GLY A 22 -3.13 -5.99 0.53
CA GLY A 22 -3.37 -5.92 1.97
C GLY A 22 -2.41 -6.74 2.82
N LEU A 23 -1.86 -7.83 2.27
CA LEU A 23 -0.94 -8.73 2.98
C LEU A 23 0.51 -8.22 2.96
N MET A 24 0.85 -7.29 2.07
CA MET A 24 2.18 -6.69 2.01
C MET A 24 2.57 -5.93 3.29
N VAL A 25 1.58 -5.45 4.06
CA VAL A 25 1.82 -4.73 5.33
C VAL A 25 2.03 -5.69 6.51
N VAL A 26 1.65 -6.97 6.37
CA VAL A 26 1.76 -7.98 7.44
C VAL A 26 3.20 -8.11 7.97
N PRO A 27 4.25 -8.26 7.13
CA PRO A 27 5.63 -8.34 7.62
C PRO A 27 6.06 -7.07 8.34
N VAL A 28 5.59 -5.88 7.94
CA VAL A 28 5.96 -4.61 8.56
C VAL A 28 5.28 -4.43 9.93
N LEU A 29 4.00 -4.79 10.05
CA LEU A 29 3.29 -4.75 11.33
C LEU A 29 3.86 -5.78 12.32
N LEU A 30 4.18 -6.98 11.83
CA LEU A 30 4.77 -8.02 12.64
C LEU A 30 6.22 -7.69 13.02
N ALA A 31 7.01 -7.14 12.09
CA ALA A 31 8.37 -6.66 12.37
C ALA A 31 8.37 -5.42 13.28
N GLY A 32 7.38 -4.54 13.21
CA GLY A 32 7.23 -3.41 14.13
C GLY A 32 6.99 -3.87 15.57
N ASN A 33 6.19 -4.93 15.75
CA ASN A 33 6.00 -5.59 17.04
C ASN A 33 7.24 -6.36 17.52
N THR A 34 8.07 -6.89 16.61
CA THR A 34 9.35 -7.49 17.00
C THR A 34 10.39 -6.44 17.35
N VAL A 35 10.48 -5.28 16.69
CA VAL A 35 11.47 -4.23 17.04
C VAL A 35 11.32 -3.74 18.50
N GLY A 36 10.10 -3.70 19.04
CA GLY A 36 9.85 -3.43 20.46
C GLY A 36 10.31 -4.54 21.43
N ALA A 37 10.38 -5.78 20.96
CA ALA A 37 10.83 -6.95 21.74
C ALA A 37 12.32 -7.30 21.51
N GLN A 38 12.85 -6.96 20.34
CA GLN A 38 14.17 -7.36 19.83
C GLN A 38 15.31 -6.49 20.40
N ALA A 39 14.99 -5.31 20.94
CA ALA A 39 15.92 -4.58 21.81
C ALA A 39 16.27 -5.33 23.12
N ARG A 40 15.57 -6.44 23.45
CA ARG A 40 15.90 -7.30 24.60
C ARG A 40 16.57 -8.63 24.26
N MET A 41 16.66 -9.05 22.99
CA MET A 41 17.24 -10.34 22.63
C MET A 41 17.95 -10.25 21.27
N MET A 42 19.20 -9.81 21.30
CA MET A 42 20.20 -10.22 20.31
C MET A 42 20.30 -11.75 20.36
N ASP A 43 19.68 -12.47 19.43
CA ASP A 43 20.36 -13.57 18.74
C ASP A 43 19.51 -14.19 17.61
N HIS A 44 20.23 -14.58 16.57
CA HIS A 44 19.84 -15.32 15.37
C HIS A 44 18.64 -16.30 15.49
N HIS A 45 17.44 -15.86 15.12
CA HIS A 45 16.39 -16.75 14.61
C HIS A 45 15.33 -15.95 13.83
N HIS A 46 15.47 -15.89 12.51
CA HIS A 46 14.37 -15.50 11.61
C HIS A 46 13.34 -16.65 11.55
N ILE A 47 12.67 -16.91 12.68
CA ILE A 47 11.45 -17.70 12.66
C ILE A 47 10.43 -16.77 12.04
N SER A 48 10.11 -17.00 10.75
CA SER A 48 8.97 -16.40 10.09
C SER A 48 7.74 -16.77 10.92
N GLN A 49 7.34 -15.88 11.83
CA GLN A 49 6.09 -16.01 12.54
C GLN A 49 5.01 -15.92 11.46
N SER A 50 4.42 -17.07 11.12
CA SER A 50 3.29 -17.13 10.21
C SER A 50 2.16 -16.31 10.83
N ALA A 51 1.89 -15.13 10.28
CA ALA A 51 0.80 -14.28 10.72
C ALA A 51 -0.50 -15.09 10.69
N GLY A 52 -1.25 -15.05 11.79
CA GLY A 52 -2.53 -15.75 11.86
C GLY A 52 -3.53 -15.13 10.87
N PRO A 53 -4.59 -15.86 10.46
CA PRO A 53 -5.64 -15.32 9.60
C PRO A 53 -6.26 -14.02 10.13
N LEU A 54 -6.28 -13.84 11.46
CA LEU A 54 -6.75 -12.62 12.12
C LEU A 54 -5.77 -11.44 11.93
N ASP A 55 -4.46 -11.67 12.02
CA ASP A 55 -3.45 -10.64 11.81
C ASP A 55 -3.46 -10.14 10.36
N ALA A 56 -3.65 -11.06 9.41
CA ALA A 56 -3.78 -10.77 7.99
C ALA A 56 -5.00 -9.88 7.68
N THR A 57 -6.15 -10.14 8.31
CA THR A 57 -7.37 -9.34 8.12
C THR A 57 -7.26 -7.97 8.79
N LEU A 58 -6.68 -7.90 9.99
CA LEU A 58 -6.39 -6.62 10.65
C LEU A 58 -5.41 -5.77 9.85
N ALA A 59 -4.30 -6.35 9.38
CA ALA A 59 -3.32 -5.67 8.55
C ALA A 59 -3.95 -5.11 7.26
N THR A 60 -4.80 -5.91 6.60
CA THR A 60 -5.51 -5.49 5.40
C THR A 60 -6.49 -4.34 5.70
N GLY A 61 -7.21 -4.41 6.83
CA GLY A 61 -8.11 -3.34 7.27
C GLY A 61 -7.37 -2.03 7.56
N VAL A 62 -6.27 -2.11 8.32
CA VAL A 62 -5.40 -0.95 8.62
C VAL A 62 -4.84 -0.35 7.33
N HIS A 63 -4.34 -1.18 6.42
CA HIS A 63 -3.82 -0.71 5.13
C HIS A 63 -4.89 0.03 4.32
N THR A 64 -6.10 -0.53 4.24
CA THR A 64 -7.21 0.06 3.50
C THR A 64 -7.61 1.43 4.06
N ILE A 65 -7.76 1.54 5.39
CA ILE A 65 -8.12 2.80 6.05
C ILE A 65 -7.02 3.84 5.87
N ALA A 66 -5.76 3.45 6.07
CA ALA A 66 -4.61 4.35 5.91
C ALA A 66 -4.51 4.87 4.48
N TYR A 67 -4.68 4.00 3.47
CA TYR A 67 -4.67 4.40 2.07
C TYR A 67 -5.77 5.42 1.75
N LEU A 68 -7.01 5.18 2.20
CA LEU A 68 -8.13 6.11 2.00
C LEU A 68 -7.92 7.44 2.72
N ALA A 69 -7.40 7.42 3.95
CA ALA A 69 -7.11 8.62 4.72
C ALA A 69 -6.01 9.47 4.06
N VAL A 70 -4.91 8.85 3.62
CA VAL A 70 -3.79 9.55 2.97
C VAL A 70 -4.18 10.11 1.62
N THR A 71 -4.85 9.32 0.77
CA THR A 71 -5.32 9.78 -0.54
C THR A 71 -6.38 10.88 -0.42
N GLY A 72 -7.30 10.77 0.54
CA GLY A 72 -8.29 11.81 0.86
C GLY A 72 -7.64 13.10 1.37
N LEU A 73 -6.65 13.00 2.25
CA LEU A 73 -5.88 14.14 2.74
C LEU A 73 -5.11 14.82 1.60
N LEU A 74 -4.43 14.04 0.75
CA LEU A 74 -3.75 14.56 -0.43
C LEU A 74 -4.73 15.28 -1.37
N ALA A 75 -5.88 14.67 -1.65
CA ALA A 75 -6.93 15.29 -2.47
C ALA A 75 -7.41 16.61 -1.85
N TRP A 76 -7.64 16.65 -0.54
CA TRP A 76 -7.99 17.88 0.19
C TRP A 76 -6.91 18.95 0.06
N VAL A 77 -5.64 18.60 0.30
CA VAL A 77 -4.51 19.52 0.24
C VAL A 77 -4.37 20.09 -1.17
N VAL A 78 -4.43 19.24 -2.20
CA VAL A 78 -4.36 19.66 -3.60
C VAL A 78 -5.51 20.60 -3.93
N TYR A 79 -6.74 20.25 -3.53
CA TYR A 79 -7.92 21.06 -3.78
C TYR A 79 -7.80 22.46 -3.15
N ARG A 80 -7.31 22.55 -1.91
CA ARG A 80 -7.33 23.79 -1.12
C ARG A 80 -6.07 24.66 -1.26
N LYS A 81 -4.89 24.07 -1.46
CA LYS A 81 -3.60 24.80 -1.50
C LYS A 81 -3.05 25.00 -2.91
N LEU A 82 -3.19 24.00 -3.78
CA LEU A 82 -2.62 24.01 -5.13
C LEU A 82 -3.63 24.48 -6.18
N GLY A 83 -4.92 24.28 -5.90
CA GLY A 83 -6.02 24.65 -6.79
C GLY A 83 -6.08 23.76 -8.03
N LEU A 84 -7.28 23.59 -8.58
CA LEU A 84 -7.52 22.72 -9.75
C LEU A 84 -6.81 23.21 -11.02
N ALA A 85 -6.29 24.44 -11.03
CA ALA A 85 -5.55 25.03 -12.15
C ALA A 85 -4.21 24.31 -12.43
N ILE A 86 -3.52 23.86 -11.38
CA ILE A 86 -2.26 23.10 -11.51
C ILE A 86 -2.53 21.71 -12.10
N LEU A 87 -3.64 21.07 -11.71
CA LEU A 87 -4.02 19.76 -12.25
C LEU A 87 -4.32 19.81 -13.76
N ARG A 88 -4.76 20.97 -14.25
CA ARG A 88 -5.01 21.21 -15.68
C ARG A 88 -3.74 21.50 -16.49
N LYS A 89 -2.68 21.99 -15.84
CA LYS A 89 -1.44 22.43 -16.51
C LYS A 89 -0.31 21.42 -16.41
N THR A 90 -0.31 20.60 -15.36
CA THR A 90 0.67 19.52 -15.13
C THR A 90 -0.03 18.19 -15.40
N TRP A 91 0.08 17.71 -16.64
CA TRP A 91 -0.31 16.35 -16.99
C TRP A 91 0.78 15.40 -16.48
N LEU A 92 0.66 14.99 -15.22
CA LEU A 92 1.49 13.95 -14.64
C LEU A 92 1.13 12.62 -15.30
N ASN A 93 2.10 12.03 -16.00
CA ASN A 93 1.93 10.71 -16.59
C ASN A 93 2.08 9.64 -15.50
N PHE A 94 0.94 9.24 -14.92
CA PHE A 94 0.90 8.20 -13.89
C PHE A 94 1.40 6.85 -14.37
N ASP A 95 1.21 6.51 -15.65
CA ASP A 95 1.73 5.25 -16.22
C ASP A 95 3.25 5.24 -16.20
N LEU A 96 3.90 6.35 -16.55
CA LEU A 96 5.36 6.44 -16.54
C LEU A 96 5.92 6.32 -15.11
N ILE A 97 5.29 7.00 -14.15
CA ILE A 97 5.67 6.92 -12.73
C ILE A 97 5.51 5.49 -12.23
N TRP A 98 4.37 4.86 -12.51
CA TRP A 98 4.08 3.51 -12.07
C TRP A 98 5.02 2.48 -12.71
N ALA A 99 5.26 2.57 -14.01
CA ALA A 99 6.23 1.73 -14.71
C ALA A 99 7.64 1.89 -14.11
N SER A 100 8.07 3.13 -13.85
CA SER A 100 9.38 3.37 -13.24
C SER A 100 9.47 2.78 -11.82
N ALA A 101 8.41 2.86 -11.03
CA ALA A 101 8.35 2.30 -9.69
C ALA A 101 8.45 0.77 -9.71
N LEU A 102 7.78 0.11 -10.67
CA LEU A 102 7.88 -1.34 -10.85
C LEU A 102 9.28 -1.77 -11.28
N VAL A 103 9.89 -1.07 -12.25
CA VAL A 103 11.24 -1.36 -12.71
C VAL A 103 12.24 -1.19 -11.56
N ALA A 104 12.15 -0.08 -10.82
CA ALA A 104 13.02 0.18 -9.68
C ALA A 104 12.86 -0.86 -8.57
N THR A 105 11.62 -1.23 -8.23
CA THR A 105 11.35 -2.28 -7.22
C THR A 105 11.88 -3.63 -7.69
N GLY A 106 11.67 -4.00 -8.95
CA GLY A 106 12.19 -5.24 -9.53
C GLY A 106 13.72 -5.31 -9.51
N LEU A 107 14.40 -4.21 -9.86
CA LEU A 107 15.86 -4.11 -9.74
C LEU A 107 16.33 -4.22 -8.28
N ALA A 108 15.65 -3.54 -7.36
CA ALA A 108 15.98 -3.62 -5.93
C ALA A 108 15.85 -5.06 -5.40
N THR A 109 14.78 -5.78 -5.78
CA THR A 109 14.60 -7.19 -5.37
C THR A 109 15.62 -8.15 -5.98
N LEU A 110 16.30 -7.78 -7.08
CA LEU A 110 17.39 -8.59 -7.63
C LEU A 110 18.74 -8.32 -6.95
N LEU A 111 18.89 -7.14 -6.35
CA LEU A 111 20.14 -6.69 -5.71
C LEU A 111 20.19 -7.02 -4.21
N ILE A 112 19.03 -7.19 -3.57
CA ILE A 112 18.86 -7.58 -2.17
C ILE A 112 18.65 -9.09 -2.09
#